data_AF-A0A356SBN3-F1
#
_entry.id   AF-A0A356SBN3-F1
#
_cell.length_a   1.000
_cell.length_b   1.000
_cell.length_c   1.000
_cell.angle_alpha   90.00
_cell.angle_beta   90.00
_cell.angle_gamma   90.00
#
_symmetry.space_group_name_H-M   'P 1'
#
loop_
_entity.id
_entity.type
_entity.pdbx_description
1 polymer ?
#
loop_
_entity_poly.entity_id
_entity_poly.type
_entity_poly.pdbx_seq_one_letter_code
_entity_poly.pdbx_strand_id
1 'polypeptide(L)' 'MSRSDGDAIGSWWEEQRDHIQPSEFVISESGKVIMSTYSNSPIGRMDPAEALTLIKYLNAQRTNSD' A
#
# COMPACT_ATOMS: atom_id res chain seq x y z
N MET A 1 -7.28 9.53 6.49
CA MET A 1 -6.01 9.35 7.23
C MET A 1 -5.61 10.71 7.76
N SER A 2 -5.13 10.73 9.00
CA SER A 2 -4.69 11.90 9.75
C SER A 2 -3.17 12.11 9.62
N ARG A 3 -2.67 13.29 10.02
CA ARG A 3 -1.21 13.57 10.06
C ARG A 3 -0.46 12.55 10.91
N SER A 4 -1.03 12.17 12.05
CA SER A 4 -0.46 11.14 12.93
C SER A 4 -0.35 9.76 12.25
N ASP A 5 -1.29 9.40 11.38
CA ASP A 5 -1.20 8.14 10.62
C ASP A 5 0.00 8.20 9.66
N GLY A 6 0.21 9.34 9.00
CA GLY A 6 1.34 9.56 8.11
C GLY A 6 2.69 9.55 8.84
N ASP A 7 2.78 10.22 9.99
CA ASP A 7 4.00 10.26 10.80
C ASP A 7 4.38 8.86 11.32
N ALA A 8 3.39 8.03 11.68
CA ALA A 8 3.62 6.67 12.17
C ALA A 8 4.28 5.75 11.15
N ILE A 9 4.09 6.00 9.85
CA ILE A 9 4.66 5.21 8.75
C ILE A 9 5.73 5.98 7.96
N GLY A 10 6.10 7.18 8.39
CA GLY A 10 7.07 8.03 7.70
C GLY A 10 6.62 8.50 6.31
N SER A 11 5.31 8.61 6.09
CA SER A 11 4.75 9.08 4.81
C SER A 11 5.04 10.56 4.59
N TRP A 12 5.17 10.93 3.31
CA TRP A 12 5.16 12.32 2.92
C TRP A 12 3.74 12.90 3.06
N TRP A 13 3.60 13.93 3.89
CA TRP A 13 2.37 14.70 4.05
C TRP A 13 2.31 15.85 3.04
N GLU A 14 1.19 15.97 2.34
CA GLU A 14 0.96 17.07 1.41
C GLU A 14 0.21 18.20 2.14
N GLU A 15 0.94 19.28 2.46
CA GLU A 15 0.44 20.38 3.30
C GLU A 15 -0.71 21.17 2.66
N GLN A 16 -0.81 21.24 1.32
CA GLN A 16 -1.81 22.07 0.65
C GLN A 16 -3.21 21.45 0.66
N ARG A 17 -3.31 20.12 0.60
CA ARG A 17 -4.55 19.35 0.46
C ARG A 17 -4.79 18.39 1.62
N ASP A 18 -3.98 18.50 2.69
CA ASP A 18 -4.23 17.88 3.99
C ASP A 18 -4.42 16.36 3.95
N HIS A 19 -3.55 15.67 3.22
CA HIS A 19 -3.54 14.20 3.15
C HIS A 19 -2.14 13.63 2.96
N ILE A 20 -1.96 12.36 3.34
CA ILE A 20 -0.78 11.59 2.91
C ILE A 20 -0.88 11.31 1.42
N GLN A 21 0.25 11.39 0.70
CA GLN A 21 0.25 10.85 -0.66
C GLN A 21 -0.02 9.34 -0.63
N PRO A 22 -0.80 8.81 -1.59
CA PRO A 22 -1.04 7.38 -1.68
C PRO A 22 0.28 6.61 -1.75
N SER A 23 0.57 5.88 -0.69
CA SER A 23 1.71 4.99 -0.55
C SER A 23 1.17 3.66 -0.04
N GLU A 24 1.28 2.61 -0.85
CA GLU A 24 0.71 1.31 -0.54
C GLU A 24 1.80 0.26 -0.55
N PHE A 25 1.82 -0.54 0.51
CA PHE A 25 2.80 -1.60 0.68
C PHE A 25 2.09 -2.91 0.97
N VAL A 26 2.52 -3.97 0.31
CA VAL A 26 2.18 -5.34 0.70
C VAL A 26 3.40 -5.94 1.36
N ILE A 27 3.23 -6.43 2.59
CA ILE A 27 4.31 -7.00 3.41
C ILE A 27 4.00 -8.47 3.64
N SER A 28 4.99 -9.34 3.43
CA SER A 28 4.89 -10.76 3.75
C SER A 28 4.88 -10.99 5.26
N GLU A 29 4.50 -12.20 5.68
CA GLU A 29 4.59 -12.63 7.08
C GLU A 29 6.02 -12.54 7.64
N SER A 30 7.05 -12.74 6.80
CA SER A 30 8.45 -12.58 7.16
C SER A 30 8.92 -11.12 7.27
N GLY A 31 8.03 -10.14 7.08
CA GLY A 31 8.35 -8.72 7.13
C GLY A 31 8.97 -8.16 5.85
N LYS A 32 8.97 -8.91 4.74
CA LYS A 32 9.51 -8.44 3.46
C LYS A 32 8.46 -7.64 2.68
N VAL A 33 8.84 -6.48 2.17
CA VAL A 33 8.02 -5.74 1.21
C VAL A 33 7.99 -6.51 -0.12
N ILE A 34 6.80 -6.92 -0.55
CA ILE A 34 6.60 -7.66 -1.82
C ILE A 34 5.93 -6.80 -2.90
N MET A 35 5.33 -5.68 -2.52
CA MET A 35 4.85 -4.66 -3.43
C MET A 35 4.99 -3.27 -2.79
N SER A 36 5.33 -2.27 -3.60
CA SER A 36 5.29 -0.86 -3.22
C SER A 36 4.71 -0.04 -4.37
N THR A 37 3.66 0.74 -4.10
CA THR A 37 3.06 1.69 -5.05
C THR A 37 3.13 3.09 -4.47
N TYR A 38 3.62 4.03 -5.27
CA TYR A 38 3.61 5.45 -4.95
C TYR A 38 2.84 6.18 -6.05
N SER A 39 1.84 6.95 -5.66
CA SER A 39 1.04 7.71 -6.60
C SER A 39 0.97 9.18 -6.18
N ASN A 40 0.76 10.06 -7.15
CA ASN A 40 0.53 11.48 -6.90
C ASN A 40 -0.96 11.77 -7.06
N SER A 41 -1.55 12.50 -6.11
CA SER A 41 -2.94 12.99 -6.22
C SER A 41 -3.95 11.79 -6.15
N PRO A 42 -5.18 11.81 -6.74
CA PRO A 42 -6.14 10.71 -6.54
C PRO A 42 -5.89 9.49 -7.42
N ILE A 43 -4.92 9.55 -8.32
CA ILE A 43 -4.63 8.46 -9.26
C ILE A 43 -3.93 7.33 -8.51
N GLY A 44 -4.25 6.08 -8.84
CA GLY A 44 -3.52 4.93 -8.31
C GLY A 44 -3.74 4.67 -6.81
N ARG A 45 -4.91 5.05 -6.28
CA ARG A 45 -5.43 4.52 -5.01
C ARG A 45 -6.06 3.17 -5.28
N MET A 46 -5.57 2.13 -4.60
CA MET A 46 -6.14 0.81 -4.69
C MET A 46 -7.42 0.73 -3.86
N ASP A 47 -8.50 0.24 -4.45
CA ASP A 47 -9.72 -0.03 -3.70
C ASP A 47 -9.62 -1.38 -2.95
N PRO A 48 -10.50 -1.64 -1.95
CA PRO A 48 -10.44 -2.88 -1.18
C PRO A 48 -10.61 -4.17 -2.01
N ALA A 49 -11.36 -4.13 -3.12
CA ALA A 49 -11.57 -5.29 -3.98
C ALA A 49 -10.34 -5.58 -4.85
N GLU A 50 -9.68 -4.54 -5.36
CA GLU A 50 -8.40 -4.63 -6.05
C GLU A 50 -7.31 -5.19 -5.12
N ALA A 51 -7.23 -4.69 -3.89
CA ALA A 51 -6.31 -5.19 -2.87
C ALA A 51 -6.52 -6.68 -2.58
N LEU A 52 -7.79 -7.10 -2.39
CA LEU A 52 -8.11 -8.51 -2.18
C LEU A 52 -7.72 -9.39 -3.37
N THR A 53 -7.93 -8.88 -4.59
CA THR A 53 -7.57 -9.59 -5.82
C THR A 53 -6.06 -9.81 -5.89
N LEU A 54 -5.28 -8.77 -5.63
CA LEU A 54 -3.83 -8.84 -5.58
C LEU A 54 -3.33 -9.83 -4.51
N ILE A 55 -3.86 -9.75 -3.28
CA ILE A 55 -3.46 -10.64 -2.19
C ILE A 55 -3.73 -12.10 -2.55
N LYS A 56 -4.90 -12.41 -3.13
CA LYS A 56 -5.24 -13.77 -3.60
C LYS A 56 -4.27 -14.25 -4.67
N TYR A 57 -3.93 -13.40 -5.64
CA TYR A 57 -2.96 -13.72 -6.68
C TYR A 57 -1.58 -14.03 -6.10
N LEU A 58 -1.05 -13.16 -5.22
CA LEU A 58 0.25 -13.36 -4.57
C LEU A 58 0.29 -14.65 -3.74
N ASN A 59 -0.79 -14.97 -3.02
CA ASN A 59 -0.90 -16.21 -2.27
C ASN A 59 -0.90 -17.45 -3.17
N ALA A 60 -1.60 -17.42 -4.31
CA ALA A 60 -1.58 -18.52 -5.27
C ALA A 60 -0.19 -18.74 -5.85
N GLN A 61 0.56 -17.68 -6.17
CA GLN A 61 1.93 -17.77 -6.66
C GLN A 61 2.89 -18.36 -5.62
N ARG A 62 2.69 -18.05 -4.34
CA ARG A 62 3.46 -18.65 -3.24
C ARG A 62 3.27 -20.17 -3.20
N THR A 63 2.02 -20.64 -3.21
CA THR A 63 1.70 -22.08 -3.16
C THR A 63 2.21 -22.86 -4.37
N ASN A 64 2.29 -22.24 -5.55
CA ASN A 64 2.80 -22.88 -6.77
C ASN A 64 4.34 -22.93 -6.85
N SER A 65 5.04 -22.25 -5.94
CA SER A 65 6.51 -22.18 -5.90
C SER A 65 7.14 -23.21 -4.93
N ASP A 66 6.30 -23.93 -4.17
CA ASP A 66 6.65 -25.03 -3.26
C ASP A 66 6.38 -26.39 -3.93
#